data_AF-A0A7K5DCT1-F1
#
_entry.id   AF-A0A7K5DCT1-F1
#
_cell.length_a   1.000
_cell.length_b   1.000
_cell.length_c   1.000
_cell.angle_alpha   90.00
_cell.angle_beta   90.00
_cell.angle_gamma   90.00
#
_symmetry.space_group_name_H-M   'P 1'
#
loop_
_entity.id
_entity.type
_entity.pdbx_description
1 polymer ?
#
loop_
_entity_poly.entity_id
_entity_poly.type
_entity_poly.pdbx_seq_one_letter_code
_entity_poly.pdbx_strand_id
1 'polypeptide(L)'
;DPDSGDNGLVLYSLVNHQTNEFDINENTGEIFTVSLAGKAGTFYLEVQAADQGTRRLTAQTTVNVTVDSSSSSNIVVVVLNQQINVVERNIAEVKRVLEDKLGWNVYLVDVYSKDLERKARSSTDETHVEIIAFDEAHQEVPAQDVKRKLKEQSRNIEAELEKVFSTSVTAAIEEPPAASASSELIAAIVLSVLLACTFIAFLVYVVLDVKRKRYTDLCSNNVKPAESMEGIDNPWAMDKNGSLKSLEKLEHMNN
;
A
#
# COMPACT_ATOMS: atom_id res chain seq x y z
N ASP A 1 28.45 33.93 27.95
CA ASP A 1 27.87 35.27 27.78
C ASP A 1 28.61 36.24 28.69
N PRO A 2 28.86 37.52 28.33
CA PRO A 2 29.52 38.48 29.22
C PRO A 2 28.65 38.94 30.39
N ASP A 3 27.41 38.45 30.52
CA ASP A 3 26.51 38.84 31.59
C ASP A 3 26.34 37.69 32.60
N SER A 4 27.11 37.76 33.69
CA SER A 4 26.98 36.88 34.85
C SER A 4 26.04 37.51 35.88
N GLY A 5 25.22 36.71 36.56
CA GLY A 5 24.23 37.19 37.54
C GLY A 5 22.86 37.48 36.91
N ASP A 6 22.03 38.30 37.55
CA ASP A 6 20.64 38.54 37.13
C ASP A 6 20.51 39.15 35.72
N ASN A 7 21.54 39.85 35.24
CA ASN A 7 21.59 40.37 33.87
C ASN A 7 21.76 39.27 32.80
N GLY A 8 22.20 38.07 33.20
CA GLY A 8 22.25 36.90 32.32
C GLY A 8 20.94 36.10 32.28
N LEU A 9 19.96 36.47 33.12
CA LEU A 9 18.62 35.86 33.13
C LEU A 9 17.70 36.69 32.24
N VAL A 10 17.27 36.08 31.14
CA VAL A 10 16.39 36.71 30.13
C VAL A 10 15.02 36.03 30.19
N LEU A 11 13.97 36.84 30.29
CA LEU A 11 12.59 36.39 30.17
C LEU A 11 12.01 36.71 28.80
N TYR A 12 11.28 35.74 28.25
CA TYR A 12 10.63 35.83 26.95
C TYR A 12 9.13 36.07 27.09
N SER A 13 8.54 36.83 26.17
CA SER A 13 7.09 37.10 26.15
C SER A 13 6.60 37.43 24.74
N LEU A 14 5.33 37.17 24.47
CA LEU A 14 4.65 37.64 23.25
C LEU A 14 4.03 39.02 23.51
N VAL A 15 4.43 40.01 22.73
CA VAL A 15 3.97 41.40 22.81
C VAL A 15 2.71 41.56 21.96
N ASN A 16 1.77 42.38 22.43
CA ASN A 16 0.54 42.70 21.70
C ASN A 16 -0.28 41.45 21.27
N HIS A 17 -0.08 40.33 21.97
CA HIS A 17 -0.66 39.05 21.59
C HIS A 17 -2.09 38.94 22.14
N GLN A 18 -3.06 39.19 21.27
CA GLN A 18 -4.48 39.19 21.62
C GLN A 18 -5.16 37.84 21.40
N THR A 19 -4.42 36.87 20.87
CA THR A 19 -5.00 35.67 20.29
C THR A 19 -4.44 34.41 20.96
N ASN A 20 -5.26 33.37 21.13
CA ASN A 20 -4.90 32.17 21.91
C ASN A 20 -4.34 31.03 21.03
N GLU A 21 -3.79 31.35 19.86
CA GLU A 21 -3.25 30.36 18.92
C GLU A 21 -1.87 29.86 19.33
N PHE A 22 -1.06 30.74 19.95
CA PHE A 22 0.33 30.49 20.32
C PHE A 22 0.63 31.02 21.72
N ASP A 23 1.65 30.46 22.36
CA ASP A 23 2.16 30.92 23.63
C ASP A 23 3.68 30.62 23.70
N ILE A 24 4.39 31.21 24.67
CA ILE A 24 5.84 31.15 24.78
C ILE A 24 6.27 30.80 26.20
N ASN A 25 7.24 29.90 26.33
CA ASN A 25 7.84 29.60 27.61
C ASN A 25 8.76 30.76 28.02
N GLU A 26 8.41 31.42 29.12
CA GLU A 26 9.11 32.62 29.58
C GLU A 26 10.61 32.39 29.87
N ASN A 27 11.02 31.17 30.19
CA ASN A 27 12.40 30.85 30.59
C ASN A 27 13.25 30.32 29.44
N THR A 28 12.64 29.64 28.46
CA THR A 28 13.37 29.01 27.35
C THR A 28 13.21 29.75 26.02
N GLY A 29 12.17 30.58 25.90
CA GLY A 29 11.79 31.23 24.64
C GLY A 29 11.13 30.29 23.63
N GLU A 30 10.83 29.04 24.02
CA GLU A 30 10.16 28.07 23.16
C GLU A 30 8.71 28.49 22.90
N ILE A 31 8.35 28.67 21.63
CA ILE A 31 7.00 29.01 21.18
C ILE A 31 6.24 27.72 20.91
N PHE A 32 5.06 27.58 21.48
CA PHE A 32 4.19 26.42 21.30
C PHE A 32 2.82 26.81 20.79
N THR A 33 2.23 25.89 20.03
CA THR A 33 0.87 26.01 19.52
C THR A 33 -0.13 25.65 20.60
N VAL A 34 -1.11 26.52 20.84
CA VAL A 34 -2.21 26.29 21.79
C VAL A 34 -3.46 25.77 21.05
N SER A 35 -3.88 26.44 19.97
CA SER A 35 -5.00 25.98 19.15
C SER A 35 -4.99 26.59 17.75
N LEU A 36 -4.97 25.75 16.71
CA LEU A 36 -5.03 26.17 15.30
C LEU A 36 -6.24 25.58 14.56
N ALA A 37 -7.24 25.09 15.28
CA ALA A 37 -8.39 24.44 14.67
C ALA A 37 -9.11 25.38 13.67
N GLY A 38 -9.12 24.99 12.39
CA GLY A 38 -9.73 25.76 11.31
C GLY A 38 -8.99 27.06 10.95
N LYS A 39 -7.74 27.22 11.39
CA LYS A 39 -6.90 28.38 11.09
C LYS A 39 -5.90 28.03 9.99
N ALA A 40 -5.69 28.96 9.06
CA ALA A 40 -4.67 28.89 8.03
C ALA A 40 -4.19 30.32 7.71
N GLY A 41 -2.97 30.44 7.19
CA GLY A 41 -2.33 31.72 6.87
C GLY A 41 -1.13 32.04 7.75
N THR A 42 -0.59 33.24 7.60
CA THR A 42 0.61 33.70 8.32
C THR A 42 0.23 34.52 9.55
N PHE A 43 0.76 34.14 10.70
CA PHE A 43 0.68 34.83 11.97
C PHE A 43 2.01 35.53 12.25
N TYR A 44 1.94 36.77 12.70
CA TYR A 44 3.10 37.58 13.05
C TYR A 44 3.18 37.72 14.56
N LEU A 45 4.11 37.00 15.18
CA LEU A 45 4.31 36.99 16.62
C LEU A 45 5.41 37.99 16.97
N GLU A 46 5.08 39.04 17.71
CA GLU A 46 6.06 39.98 18.24
C GLU A 46 6.64 39.38 19.53
N VAL A 47 7.90 38.99 19.53
CA VAL A 47 8.59 38.35 20.67
C VAL A 47 9.49 39.38 21.34
N GLN A 48 9.38 39.49 22.66
CA GLN A 48 10.26 40.32 23.48
C GLN A 48 11.13 39.46 24.38
N ALA A 49 12.42 39.81 24.43
CA ALA A 49 13.38 39.36 25.42
C ALA A 49 13.67 40.51 26.40
N ALA A 50 13.60 40.26 27.70
CA ALA A 50 13.87 41.23 28.76
C ALA A 50 14.84 40.68 29.79
N ASP A 51 15.91 41.43 30.10
CA ASP A 51 16.81 41.06 31.20
C ASP A 51 16.16 41.32 32.57
N GLN A 52 16.75 40.75 33.63
CA GLN A 52 16.31 40.98 35.01
C GLN A 52 17.16 42.01 35.77
N GLY A 53 17.87 42.90 35.06
CA GLY A 53 18.65 43.95 35.69
C GLY A 53 17.79 44.99 36.42
N THR A 54 18.40 45.75 37.35
CA THR A 54 17.70 46.85 38.05
C THR A 54 17.15 47.91 37.09
N ARG A 55 17.81 48.09 35.94
CA ARG A 55 17.29 48.84 34.79
C ARG A 55 17.09 47.87 33.65
N ARG A 56 15.84 47.38 33.52
CA ARG A 56 15.51 46.36 32.53
C ARG A 56 15.77 46.85 31.11
N LEU A 57 16.58 46.12 30.35
CA LEU A 57 16.70 46.31 28.91
C LEU A 57 15.82 45.29 28.19
N THR A 58 15.25 45.71 27.06
CA THR A 58 14.37 44.87 26.25
C THR A 58 14.77 44.92 24.78
N ALA A 59 14.69 43.77 24.11
CA ALA A 59 14.80 43.65 22.66
C ALA A 59 13.55 42.96 22.11
N GLN A 60 13.12 43.35 20.91
CA GLN A 60 11.95 42.79 20.24
C GLN A 60 12.31 42.30 18.84
N THR A 61 11.65 41.22 18.41
CA THR A 61 11.75 40.67 17.05
C THR A 61 10.40 40.12 16.60
N THR A 62 10.23 39.92 15.29
CA THR A 62 9.02 39.31 14.72
C THR A 62 9.31 37.89 14.26
N VAL A 63 8.51 36.94 14.75
CA VAL A 63 8.50 35.55 14.31
C VAL A 63 7.28 35.34 13.40
N ASN A 64 7.53 34.90 12.17
CA ASN A 64 6.47 34.62 11.21
C ASN A 64 6.12 33.13 11.28
N VAL A 65 4.89 32.81 11.67
CA VAL A 65 4.39 31.44 11.72
C VAL A 65 3.39 31.24 10.60
N THR A 66 3.72 30.41 9.61
CA THR A 66 2.79 30.05 8.54
C THR A 66 2.10 28.74 8.89
N VAL A 67 0.78 28.78 8.99
CA VAL A 67 -0.06 27.62 9.20
C VAL A 67 -0.68 27.25 7.87
N ASP A 68 -0.25 26.13 7.31
CA ASP A 68 -0.86 25.60 6.10
C ASP A 68 -2.04 24.67 6.45
N SER A 69 -3.03 24.66 5.57
CA SER A 69 -4.11 23.65 5.58
C SER A 69 -3.64 22.28 5.07
N SER A 70 -2.32 22.09 4.90
CA SER A 70 -1.69 20.92 4.32
C SER A 70 -2.26 19.63 4.89
N SER A 71 -2.75 18.79 3.99
CA SER A 71 -3.14 17.43 4.32
C SER A 71 -1.90 16.60 4.65
N SER A 72 -1.95 15.80 5.72
CA SER A 72 -0.88 14.85 6.06
C SER A 72 -0.50 13.88 4.93
N SER A 73 -1.31 13.79 3.86
CA SER A 73 -1.03 12.95 2.68
C SER A 73 0.20 13.38 1.85
N ASN A 74 0.68 14.61 2.01
CA ASN A 74 1.84 15.12 1.27
C ASN A 74 3.16 15.04 2.06
N ILE A 75 3.11 14.61 3.32
CA ILE A 75 4.31 14.37 4.13
C ILE A 75 5.13 13.22 3.52
N VAL A 76 6.43 13.44 3.39
CA VAL A 76 7.40 12.44 2.95
C VAL A 76 8.41 12.22 4.07
N VAL A 77 8.66 10.95 4.39
CA VAL A 77 9.66 10.57 5.39
C VAL A 77 10.96 10.19 4.67
N VAL A 78 12.04 10.90 5.00
CA VAL A 78 13.41 10.56 4.60
C VAL A 78 14.08 9.85 5.76
N VAL A 79 14.66 8.68 5.50
CA VAL A 79 15.38 7.87 6.48
C VAL A 79 16.87 8.03 6.24
N LEU A 80 17.56 8.62 7.21
CA LEU A 80 19.01 8.80 7.20
C LEU A 80 19.65 7.76 8.12
N ASN A 81 20.67 7.05 7.66
CA ASN A 81 21.48 6.14 8.48
C ASN A 81 22.45 6.88 9.44
N GLN A 82 21.99 7.95 10.07
CA GLN A 82 22.72 8.70 11.09
C GLN A 82 21.94 8.72 12.40
N GLN A 83 22.65 8.83 13.53
CA GLN A 83 22.03 9.01 14.84
C GLN A 83 21.30 10.36 14.92
N ILE A 84 20.16 10.38 15.63
CA ILE A 84 19.29 11.56 15.72
C ILE A 84 20.02 12.80 16.25
N ASN A 85 20.86 12.64 17.27
CA ASN A 85 21.65 13.73 17.84
C ASN A 85 22.64 14.34 16.83
N VAL A 86 23.13 13.58 15.86
CA VAL A 86 24.01 14.05 14.78
C VAL A 86 23.18 14.80 13.73
N VAL A 87 22.01 14.28 13.38
CA VAL A 87 21.08 14.91 12.44
C VAL A 87 20.57 16.24 12.98
N GLU A 88 20.09 16.29 14.23
CA GLU A 88 19.59 17.51 14.89
C GLU A 88 20.65 18.61 14.95
N ARG A 89 21.90 18.28 15.27
CA ARG A 89 23.01 19.26 15.30
C ARG A 89 23.31 19.88 13.94
N ASN A 90 23.02 19.17 12.86
CA ASN A 90 23.27 19.61 11.49
C ASN A 90 21.97 19.86 10.72
N ILE A 91 20.85 20.06 11.42
CA ILE A 91 19.52 20.06 10.80
C ILE A 91 19.35 21.18 9.77
N ALA A 92 19.99 22.33 10.01
CA ALA A 92 20.01 23.45 9.07
C ALA A 92 20.74 23.09 7.77
N GLU A 93 21.84 22.34 7.85
CA GLU A 93 22.57 21.87 6.66
C GLU A 93 21.81 20.77 5.93
N VAL A 94 21.15 19.86 6.66
CA VAL A 94 20.26 18.86 6.07
C VAL A 94 19.16 19.53 5.26
N LYS A 95 18.47 20.51 5.87
CA LYS A 95 17.46 21.33 5.20
C LYS A 95 18.02 21.99 3.94
N ARG A 96 19.17 22.66 4.05
CA ARG A 96 19.83 23.34 2.93
C ARG A 96 20.15 22.40 1.77
N VAL A 97 20.68 21.20 2.07
CA VAL A 97 20.99 20.20 1.04
C VAL A 97 19.71 19.72 0.35
N LEU A 98 18.64 19.45 1.11
CA LEU A 98 17.36 19.04 0.52
C LEU A 98 16.77 20.15 -0.36
N GLU A 99 16.78 21.40 0.09
CA GLU A 99 16.30 22.55 -0.71
C GLU A 99 17.10 22.72 -2.01
N ASP A 100 18.43 22.66 -1.92
CA ASP A 100 19.34 22.77 -3.08
C ASP A 100 19.12 21.65 -4.10
N LYS A 101 19.01 20.40 -3.65
CA LYS A 101 18.88 19.25 -4.57
C LYS A 101 17.47 19.07 -5.12
N LEU A 102 16.45 19.42 -4.35
CA LEU A 102 15.07 19.31 -4.80
C LEU A 102 14.65 20.51 -5.67
N GLY A 103 15.20 21.70 -5.41
CA GLY A 103 14.79 22.94 -6.06
C GLY A 103 13.46 23.48 -5.53
N TRP A 104 13.11 23.13 -4.29
CA TRP A 104 11.89 23.52 -3.60
C TRP A 104 12.21 24.01 -2.19
N ASN A 105 11.33 24.82 -1.63
CA ASN A 105 11.39 25.14 -0.20
C ASN A 105 10.98 23.89 0.59
N VAL A 106 11.75 23.52 1.61
CA VAL A 106 11.50 22.29 2.39
C VAL A 106 11.24 22.67 3.84
N TYR A 107 10.09 22.27 4.36
CA TYR A 107 9.77 22.36 5.77
C TYR A 107 9.98 21.00 6.43
N LEU A 108 10.76 21.01 7.51
CA LEU A 108 10.95 19.85 8.37
C LEU A 108 9.80 19.84 9.38
N VAL A 109 8.96 18.83 9.31
CA VAL A 109 7.77 18.68 10.17
C VAL A 109 8.18 18.03 11.49
N ASP A 110 8.95 16.95 11.41
CA ASP A 110 9.41 16.21 12.59
C ASP A 110 10.75 15.48 12.30
N VAL A 111 11.50 15.21 13.37
CA VAL A 111 12.76 14.45 13.34
C VAL A 111 12.74 13.47 14.51
N TYR A 112 12.72 12.17 14.23
CA TYR A 112 12.58 11.14 15.27
C TYR A 112 13.36 9.85 14.97
N SER A 113 13.61 9.05 16.01
CA SER A 113 14.15 7.69 15.92
C SER A 113 13.06 6.69 16.30
N LYS A 114 12.99 5.53 15.63
CA LYS A 114 12.04 4.45 15.94
C LYS A 114 12.61 3.47 16.98
N ASP A 115 12.86 3.93 18.20
CA ASP A 115 13.44 3.10 19.27
C ASP A 115 12.41 2.42 20.20
N LEU A 116 11.18 2.17 19.72
CA LEU A 116 10.10 1.68 20.59
C LEU A 116 9.93 0.15 20.68
N GLU A 117 10.63 -0.65 19.86
CA GLU A 117 10.56 -2.11 19.98
C GLU A 117 11.80 -2.73 20.62
N ARG A 118 11.80 -2.77 21.97
CA ARG A 118 12.69 -3.62 22.77
C ARG A 118 12.51 -5.11 22.40
N LYS A 119 13.16 -5.62 21.34
CA LYS A 119 13.64 -7.01 21.17
C LYS A 119 14.09 -7.31 19.73
N ALA A 120 15.29 -6.88 19.37
CA ALA A 120 16.26 -7.65 18.60
C ALA A 120 17.47 -6.73 18.39
N ARG A 121 18.65 -7.29 18.20
CA ARG A 121 19.89 -6.55 17.95
C ARG A 121 19.78 -5.77 16.63
N SER A 122 19.24 -4.57 16.67
CA SER A 122 19.36 -3.55 15.64
C SER A 122 19.33 -2.20 16.34
N SER A 123 20.50 -1.78 16.84
CA SER A 123 20.77 -0.36 16.99
C SER A 123 20.82 0.18 15.57
N THR A 124 19.68 0.52 14.99
CA THR A 124 19.71 1.26 13.74
C THR A 124 19.97 2.69 14.13
N ASP A 125 21.19 3.14 13.88
CA ASP A 125 21.58 4.55 13.83
C ASP A 125 20.79 5.22 12.69
N GLU A 126 19.46 5.19 12.74
CA GLU A 126 18.57 5.68 11.70
C GLU A 126 17.68 6.78 12.27
N THR A 127 17.59 7.88 11.53
CA THR A 127 16.76 9.03 11.86
C THR A 127 15.75 9.23 10.75
N HIS A 128 14.49 9.32 11.14
CA HIS A 128 13.37 9.65 10.26
C HIS A 128 13.18 11.15 10.29
N VAL A 129 13.11 11.75 9.11
CA VAL A 129 12.90 13.18 8.91
C VAL A 129 11.64 13.34 8.07
N GLU A 130 10.58 13.86 8.68
CA GLU A 130 9.35 14.20 7.99
C GLU A 130 9.48 15.55 7.32
N ILE A 131 9.20 15.58 6.01
CA ILE A 131 9.31 16.78 5.20
C ILE A 131 8.05 17.06 4.40
N ILE A 132 7.79 18.34 4.16
CA ILE A 132 6.85 18.84 3.14
C ILE A 132 7.62 19.82 2.26
N ALA A 133 7.37 19.77 0.94
CA ALA A 133 8.00 20.68 -0.02
C ALA A 133 6.98 21.65 -0.61
N PHE A 134 7.43 22.86 -0.91
CA PHE A 134 6.64 23.92 -1.52
C PHE A 134 7.39 24.50 -2.72
N ASP A 135 6.66 24.80 -3.79
CA ASP A 135 7.22 25.44 -4.97
C ASP A 135 7.50 26.94 -4.74
N GLU A 136 8.03 27.62 -5.77
CA GLU A 136 8.30 29.06 -5.72
C GLU A 136 7.03 29.91 -5.54
N ALA A 137 5.87 29.39 -5.93
CA ALA A 137 4.57 30.02 -5.74
C ALA A 137 3.96 29.73 -4.35
N HIS A 138 4.70 29.08 -3.45
CA HIS A 138 4.27 28.65 -2.12
C HIS A 138 3.08 27.68 -2.17
N GLN A 139 3.00 26.86 -3.23
CA GLN A 139 2.05 25.77 -3.32
C GLN A 139 2.70 24.48 -2.87
N GLU A 140 1.96 23.69 -2.08
CA GLU A 140 2.42 22.39 -1.62
C GLU A 140 2.68 21.45 -2.81
N VAL A 141 3.86 20.85 -2.82
CA VAL A 141 4.27 19.89 -3.84
C VAL A 141 3.74 18.50 -3.47
N PRO A 142 3.06 17.78 -4.38
CA PRO A 142 2.54 16.46 -4.08
C PRO A 142 3.64 15.48 -3.61
N ALA A 143 3.35 14.66 -2.59
CA ALA A 143 4.32 13.69 -2.07
C ALA A 143 4.93 12.79 -3.15
N GLN A 144 4.18 12.41 -4.18
CA GLN A 144 4.69 11.57 -5.27
C GLN A 144 5.80 12.27 -6.06
N ASP A 145 5.68 13.56 -6.31
CA ASP A 145 6.67 14.36 -7.01
C ASP A 145 7.92 14.56 -6.15
N VAL A 146 7.74 14.80 -4.86
CA VAL A 146 8.83 14.85 -3.87
C VAL A 146 9.59 13.53 -3.82
N LYS A 147 8.88 12.40 -3.68
CA LYS A 147 9.49 11.06 -3.66
C LYS A 147 10.23 10.75 -4.96
N ARG A 148 9.66 11.11 -6.13
CA ARG A 148 10.34 10.94 -7.42
C ARG A 148 11.63 11.72 -7.46
N LYS A 149 11.61 13.01 -7.08
CA LYS A 149 12.78 13.89 -7.10
C LYS A 149 13.86 13.42 -6.13
N LEU A 150 13.49 12.99 -4.93
CA LEU A 150 14.40 12.38 -3.96
C LEU A 150 15.09 11.14 -4.54
N LYS A 151 14.35 10.25 -5.21
CA LYS A 151 14.93 9.07 -5.89
C LYS A 151 15.89 9.46 -7.02
N GLU A 152 15.52 10.45 -7.83
CA GLU A 152 16.37 10.96 -8.91
C GLU A 152 17.67 11.59 -8.41
N GLN A 153 17.61 12.30 -7.27
CA GLN A 153 18.73 13.04 -6.69
C GLN A 153 19.45 12.29 -5.56
N SER A 154 19.08 11.04 -5.26
CA SER A 154 19.58 10.26 -4.12
C SER A 154 21.10 10.32 -3.97
N ARG A 155 21.85 10.02 -5.05
CA ARG A 155 23.32 10.04 -5.01
C ARG A 155 23.91 11.42 -4.75
N ASN A 156 23.26 12.48 -5.27
CA ASN A 156 23.73 13.86 -5.08
C ASN A 156 23.43 14.34 -3.67
N ILE A 157 22.28 13.96 -3.11
CA ILE A 157 21.89 14.24 -1.72
C ILE A 157 22.85 13.54 -0.77
N GLU A 158 23.05 12.23 -0.94
CA GLU A 158 23.97 11.43 -0.14
C GLU A 158 25.38 12.02 -0.18
N ALA A 159 25.93 12.31 -1.37
CA ALA A 159 27.27 12.88 -1.50
C ALA A 159 27.45 14.25 -0.81
N GLU A 160 26.43 15.11 -0.76
CA GLU A 160 26.51 16.36 0.00
C GLU A 160 26.35 16.14 1.50
N LEU A 161 25.43 15.26 1.92
CA LEU A 161 25.25 14.93 3.33
C LEU A 161 26.47 14.21 3.92
N GLU A 162 27.19 13.41 3.13
CA GLU A 162 28.46 12.79 3.56
C GLU A 162 29.50 13.83 3.97
N LYS A 163 29.52 14.99 3.29
CA LYS A 163 30.40 16.11 3.66
C LYS A 163 29.94 16.76 4.96
N VAL A 164 28.64 16.87 5.18
CA VAL A 164 28.05 17.45 6.40
C VAL A 164 28.34 16.56 7.61
N PHE A 165 28.09 15.26 7.49
CA PHE A 165 28.23 14.32 8.61
C PHE A 165 29.64 13.74 8.75
N SER A 166 30.50 13.90 7.74
CA SER A 166 31.84 13.30 7.70
C SER A 166 31.82 11.77 7.83
N THR A 167 30.74 11.13 7.39
CA THR A 167 30.47 9.70 7.44
C THR A 167 29.72 9.29 6.17
N SER A 168 29.68 7.99 5.86
CA SER A 168 28.87 7.49 4.73
C SER A 168 27.39 7.63 5.03
N VAL A 169 26.63 8.16 4.08
CA VAL A 169 25.20 8.45 4.24
C VAL A 169 24.38 7.65 3.24
N THR A 170 23.27 7.09 3.72
CA THR A 170 22.20 6.56 2.89
C THR A 170 20.93 7.34 3.23
N ALA A 171 20.28 7.88 2.20
CA ALA A 171 19.06 8.65 2.32
C ALA A 171 17.91 7.90 1.62
N ALA A 172 17.27 7.01 2.37
CA ALA A 172 16.14 6.22 1.86
C ALA A 172 14.81 6.98 2.05
N ILE A 173 13.78 6.56 1.32
CA ILE A 173 12.42 7.08 1.49
C ILE A 173 11.61 6.01 2.20
N GLU A 174 10.92 6.37 3.27
CA GLU A 174 9.98 5.44 3.87
C GLU A 174 8.76 5.28 2.96
N GLU A 175 8.58 4.07 2.45
CA GLU A 175 7.33 3.68 1.81
C GLU A 175 6.47 2.99 2.86
N PRO A 176 5.18 3.36 2.99
CA PRO A 176 4.27 2.54 3.78
C PRO A 176 4.37 1.11 3.23
N PRO A 177 4.33 0.08 4.09
CA PRO A 177 4.43 -1.30 3.65
C PRO A 177 3.44 -1.48 2.51
N ALA A 178 3.96 -1.87 1.33
CA ALA A 178 3.15 -2.06 0.14
C ALA A 178 1.92 -2.83 0.58
N ALA A 179 0.74 -2.20 0.48
CA ALA A 179 -0.49 -2.80 0.94
C ALA A 179 -0.52 -4.18 0.29
N SER A 180 -0.34 -5.23 1.11
CA SER A 180 -0.51 -6.59 0.64
C SER A 180 -1.89 -6.57 0.00
N ALA A 181 -1.95 -6.90 -1.29
CA ALA A 181 -3.16 -6.77 -2.09
C ALA A 181 -4.34 -7.22 -1.22
N SER A 182 -5.34 -6.34 -1.04
CA SER A 182 -6.42 -6.60 -0.10
C SER A 182 -6.93 -8.03 -0.31
N SER A 183 -7.19 -8.77 0.76
CA SER A 183 -7.60 -10.18 0.66
C SER A 183 -8.76 -10.38 -0.33
N GLU A 184 -9.56 -9.34 -0.55
CA GLU A 184 -10.63 -9.26 -1.54
C GLU A 184 -10.15 -9.30 -2.99
N LEU A 185 -9.08 -8.56 -3.34
CA LEU A 185 -8.48 -8.60 -4.68
C LEU A 185 -7.86 -9.97 -4.96
N ILE A 186 -7.18 -10.57 -3.96
CA ILE A 186 -6.61 -11.91 -4.10
C ILE A 186 -7.72 -12.95 -4.28
N ALA A 187 -8.79 -12.89 -3.48
CA ALA A 187 -9.93 -13.79 -3.60
C ALA A 187 -10.64 -13.65 -4.97
N ALA A 188 -10.79 -12.42 -5.48
CA ALA A 188 -11.38 -12.16 -6.79
C ALA A 188 -10.53 -12.75 -7.94
N ILE A 189 -9.20 -12.57 -7.88
CA ILE A 189 -8.28 -13.16 -8.87
C ILE A 189 -8.36 -14.68 -8.82
N VAL A 190 -8.29 -15.30 -7.63
CA VAL A 190 -8.35 -16.77 -7.49
C VAL A 190 -9.69 -17.32 -7.99
N LEU A 191 -10.81 -16.68 -7.64
CA LEU A 191 -12.14 -17.09 -8.09
C LEU A 191 -12.28 -17.00 -9.62
N SER A 192 -11.74 -15.94 -10.24
CA SER A 192 -11.76 -15.76 -11.69
C SER A 192 -10.98 -16.85 -12.42
N VAL A 193 -9.80 -17.22 -11.90
CA VAL A 193 -8.96 -18.29 -12.47
C VAL A 193 -9.64 -19.65 -12.31
N LEU A 194 -10.24 -19.94 -11.15
CA LEU A 194 -10.99 -21.18 -10.93
C LEU A 194 -12.19 -21.30 -11.88
N LEU A 195 -12.93 -20.21 -12.10
CA LEU A 195 -14.04 -20.18 -13.07
C LEU A 195 -13.56 -20.42 -14.50
N ALA A 196 -12.45 -19.81 -14.90
CA ALA A 196 -11.87 -20.03 -16.23
C ALA A 196 -11.43 -21.49 -16.42
N CYS A 197 -10.73 -22.07 -15.43
CA CYS A 197 -10.28 -23.46 -15.49
C CYS A 197 -11.44 -24.46 -15.55
N THR A 198 -12.49 -24.24 -14.75
CA THR A 198 -13.67 -25.10 -14.75
C THR A 198 -14.45 -25.00 -16.06
N PHE A 199 -14.57 -23.80 -16.63
CA PHE A 199 -15.20 -23.60 -17.93
C PHE A 199 -14.43 -24.28 -19.06
N ILE A 200 -13.09 -24.19 -19.06
CA ILE A 200 -12.24 -24.89 -20.03
C ILE A 200 -12.40 -26.41 -19.91
N ALA A 201 -12.37 -26.95 -18.69
CA ALA A 201 -12.58 -28.38 -18.45
C ALA A 201 -13.97 -28.85 -18.94
N PHE A 202 -15.01 -28.05 -18.71
CA PHE A 202 -16.35 -28.33 -19.20
C PHE A 202 -16.43 -28.33 -20.72
N LEU A 203 -15.82 -27.35 -21.40
CA LEU A 203 -15.76 -27.31 -22.85
C LEU A 203 -15.04 -28.55 -23.42
N VAL A 204 -13.92 -28.95 -22.82
CA VAL A 204 -13.20 -30.17 -23.20
C VAL A 204 -14.09 -31.40 -23.02
N TYR A 205 -14.79 -31.51 -21.89
CA TYR A 205 -15.72 -32.61 -21.62
C TYR A 205 -16.83 -32.68 -22.67
N VAL A 206 -17.49 -31.56 -23.00
CA VAL A 206 -18.54 -31.49 -24.02
C VAL A 206 -18.00 -31.92 -25.39
N VAL A 207 -16.80 -31.47 -25.77
CA VAL A 207 -16.16 -31.88 -27.02
C VAL A 207 -15.90 -33.39 -27.04
N LEU A 208 -15.43 -33.97 -25.94
CA LEU A 208 -15.23 -35.41 -25.81
C LEU A 208 -16.54 -36.20 -25.86
N ASP A 209 -17.59 -35.72 -25.20
CA ASP A 209 -18.92 -36.36 -25.21
C ASP A 209 -19.54 -36.32 -26.61
N VAL A 210 -19.45 -35.18 -27.31
CA VAL A 210 -19.91 -35.04 -28.71
C VAL A 210 -19.11 -35.97 -29.63
N LYS A 211 -17.78 -36.05 -29.47
CA LYS A 211 -16.95 -37.00 -30.25
C LYS A 211 -17.31 -38.46 -29.95
N ARG A 212 -17.57 -38.80 -28.68
CA ARG A 212 -17.99 -40.14 -28.26
C ARG A 212 -19.32 -40.53 -28.87
N LYS A 213 -20.34 -39.64 -28.80
CA LYS A 213 -21.65 -39.85 -29.44
C LYS A 213 -21.52 -40.04 -30.95
N ARG A 214 -20.75 -39.18 -31.63
CA ARG A 214 -20.48 -39.34 -33.08
C ARG A 214 -19.81 -40.66 -33.43
N TYR A 215 -18.90 -41.17 -32.60
CA TYR A 215 -18.29 -42.48 -32.79
C TYR A 215 -19.31 -43.62 -32.60
N THR A 216 -20.17 -43.53 -31.59
CA THR A 216 -21.25 -44.51 -31.34
C THR A 216 -22.28 -44.54 -32.46
N ASP A 217 -22.67 -43.37 -33.01
CA ASP A 217 -23.60 -43.28 -34.14
C ASP A 217 -22.99 -43.86 -35.44
N LEU A 218 -21.67 -43.71 -35.64
CA LEU A 218 -20.95 -44.31 -36.76
C LEU A 218 -20.92 -45.86 -36.67
N CYS A 219 -20.80 -46.42 -35.46
CA CYS A 219 -20.84 -47.86 -35.24
C CYS A 219 -22.26 -48.44 -35.37
N SER A 220 -23.31 -47.72 -34.97
CA SER A 220 -24.70 -48.18 -35.12
C SER A 220 -25.18 -48.20 -36.59
N ASN A 221 -24.70 -47.28 -37.43
CA ASN A 221 -25.14 -47.22 -38.83
C ASN A 221 -24.52 -48.30 -39.75
N ASN A 222 -23.50 -49.04 -39.29
CA ASN A 222 -22.87 -50.15 -40.02
C ASN A 222 -23.49 -51.53 -39.71
N VAL A 223 -24.56 -51.60 -38.93
CA VAL A 223 -25.28 -52.85 -38.62
C VAL A 223 -26.76 -52.70 -38.98
N LYS A 224 -27.08 -52.89 -40.26
CA LYS A 224 -28.42 -53.32 -40.71
C LYS A 224 -28.24 -54.48 -41.69
N PRO A 225 -28.74 -55.71 -41.43
CA PRO A 225 -28.75 -56.76 -42.42
C PRO A 225 -29.84 -56.48 -43.47
N ALA A 226 -29.49 -56.62 -44.74
CA ALA A 226 -30.44 -56.74 -45.83
C ALA A 226 -31.10 -58.13 -45.74
N GLU A 227 -32.43 -58.16 -45.67
CA GLU A 227 -33.22 -59.39 -45.72
C GLU A 227 -34.08 -59.34 -46.99
N SER A 228 -33.70 -60.11 -48.02
CA SER A 228 -34.58 -60.45 -49.14
C SER A 228 -34.06 -61.68 -49.91
N MET A 229 -34.91 -62.73 -49.94
CA MET A 229 -35.06 -63.80 -50.97
C MET A 229 -33.87 -64.78 -51.13
N GLU A 230 -34.00 -66.10 -50.99
CA GLU A 230 -34.67 -67.13 -51.82
C GLU A 230 -34.58 -68.46 -51.02
N GLY A 231 -35.56 -69.36 -50.89
CA GLY A 231 -36.24 -70.12 -51.93
C GLY A 231 -35.40 -71.34 -52.38
N ILE A 232 -35.76 -72.57 -51.95
CA ILE A 232 -35.75 -73.87 -52.72
C ILE A 232 -35.79 -75.10 -51.79
N ASP A 233 -36.52 -76.11 -52.26
CA ASP A 233 -37.13 -77.28 -51.63
C ASP A 233 -36.23 -78.46 -51.17
N ASN A 234 -36.83 -79.25 -50.26
CA ASN A 234 -36.54 -80.65 -49.81
C ASN A 234 -36.66 -81.66 -51.00
N PRO A 235 -36.29 -82.99 -50.96
CA PRO A 235 -36.52 -83.95 -49.85
C PRO A 235 -35.62 -85.22 -49.75
N TRP A 236 -35.48 -85.84 -48.56
CA TRP A 236 -35.20 -87.30 -48.43
C TRP A 236 -36.15 -87.95 -47.39
N ALA A 237 -36.90 -88.97 -47.82
CA ALA A 237 -37.77 -89.89 -47.07
C ALA A 237 -36.93 -90.96 -46.32
N MET A 238 -37.35 -91.86 -45.42
CA MET A 238 -38.60 -92.51 -44.95
C MET A 238 -38.17 -93.23 -43.62
N ASP A 239 -39.00 -93.60 -42.64
CA ASP A 239 -39.83 -94.81 -42.66
C ASP A 239 -40.96 -94.82 -41.58
N LYS A 240 -41.88 -95.76 -41.73
CA LYS A 240 -43.04 -96.04 -40.86
C LYS A 240 -42.95 -97.50 -40.39
N ASN A 241 -43.18 -97.72 -39.08
CA ASN A 241 -43.94 -98.83 -38.45
C ASN A 241 -43.54 -98.89 -36.97
N GLY A 242 -44.41 -99.00 -35.97
CA GLY A 242 -45.85 -99.13 -35.90
C GLY A 242 -46.22 -99.48 -34.46
N SER A 243 -47.35 -99.00 -33.93
CA SER A 243 -48.17 -99.74 -32.97
C SER A 243 -49.47 -98.98 -32.68
N LEU A 244 -50.57 -99.73 -32.73
CA LEU A 244 -51.96 -99.34 -32.57
C LEU A 244 -52.34 -99.12 -31.09
N LYS A 245 -53.18 -98.11 -30.84
CA LYS A 245 -54.41 -98.30 -30.06
C LYS A 245 -55.41 -97.17 -30.33
N SER A 246 -56.58 -97.59 -30.83
CA SER A 246 -57.88 -96.94 -30.70
C SER A 246 -58.23 -96.77 -29.20
N LEU A 247 -59.23 -96.04 -28.74
CA LEU A 247 -60.54 -95.71 -29.30
C LEU A 247 -61.09 -94.58 -28.40
N GLU A 248 -61.48 -93.47 -29.03
CA GLU A 248 -62.69 -92.70 -28.76
C GLU A 248 -63.45 -92.96 -27.43
N LYS A 249 -63.58 -91.93 -26.59
CA LYS A 249 -64.91 -91.54 -26.09
C LYS A 249 -64.94 -90.07 -25.68
N LEU A 250 -65.65 -89.29 -26.50
CA LEU A 250 -66.11 -87.95 -26.21
C LEU A 250 -67.64 -88.07 -26.13
N GLU A 251 -68.18 -87.89 -24.93
CA GLU A 251 -69.55 -87.42 -24.67
C GLU A 251 -69.43 -86.59 -23.39
N HIS A 252 -69.53 -85.25 -23.47
CA HIS A 252 -70.78 -84.46 -23.39
C HIS A 252 -71.53 -84.71 -22.07
N MET A 253 -72.05 -83.73 -21.32
CA MET A 253 -72.18 -82.28 -21.47
C MET A 253 -72.90 -81.78 -20.19
N ASN A 254 -72.63 -80.52 -19.80
CA ASN A 254 -73.43 -79.60 -18.98
C ASN A 254 -73.71 -79.90 -17.48
N ASN A 255 -73.38 -78.86 -16.68
CA ASN A 255 -73.81 -78.51 -15.32
C ASN A 255 -73.61 -79.53 -14.21
#